data_AF-A0A8B6BR38-F1
#
_entry.id   AF-A0A8B6BR38-F1
#
_cell.length_a   1.000
_cell.length_b   1.000
_cell.length_c   1.000
_cell.angle_alpha   90.00
_cell.angle_beta   90.00
_cell.angle_gamma   90.00
#
_symmetry.space_group_name_H-M   'P 1'
#
loop_
_entity.id
_entity.type
_entity.pdbx_description
1 polymer ?
#
loop_
_entity_poly.entity_id
_entity_poly.type
_entity_poly.pdbx_seq_one_letter_code
_entity_poly.pdbx_strand_id
1 'polypeptide(L)'
;MTKMNLKLKSILAGHRSAFSRKFKKFDEIRENGTEVVDSDELSNILDNFKRKQELLRKLNEDIIQDLDQENIETEIVDSDQYSFNLETKVR
;
A
#
# COMPACT_ATOMS: atom_id res chain seq x y z
N MET A 1 -20.18 11.48 4.94
CA MET A 1 -19.49 10.21 4.57
C MET A 1 -20.51 9.11 4.27
N THR A 2 -20.50 8.54 3.07
CA THR A 2 -21.46 7.51 2.63
C THR A 2 -21.13 6.13 3.23
N LYS A 3 -22.12 5.21 3.29
CA LYS A 3 -21.86 3.80 3.68
C LYS A 3 -20.85 3.11 2.75
N MET A 4 -20.81 3.52 1.49
CA MET A 4 -19.85 3.01 0.49
C MET A 4 -18.42 3.47 0.80
N ASN A 5 -18.23 4.74 1.15
CA ASN A 5 -16.93 5.29 1.56
C ASN A 5 -16.36 4.60 2.82
N LEU A 6 -17.20 4.35 3.84
CA LEU A 6 -16.79 3.62 5.04
C LEU A 6 -16.31 2.19 4.74
N LYS A 7 -16.98 1.49 3.81
CA LYS A 7 -16.58 0.15 3.38
C LYS A 7 -15.23 0.18 2.65
N LEU A 8 -15.06 1.12 1.72
CA LEU A 8 -13.80 1.27 0.97
C LEU A 8 -12.63 1.63 1.90
N LYS A 9 -12.83 2.54 2.87
CA LYS A 9 -11.82 2.86 3.88
C LYS A 9 -11.43 1.67 4.74
N SER A 10 -12.39 0.83 5.12
CA SER A 10 -12.11 -0.42 5.85
C SER A 10 -11.28 -1.41 5.03
N ILE A 11 -11.63 -1.57 3.74
CA ILE A 11 -10.86 -2.40 2.80
C ILE A 11 -9.43 -1.84 2.66
N LEU A 12 -9.31 -0.53 2.42
CA LEU A 12 -8.03 0.16 2.32
C LEU A 12 -7.15 -0.09 3.54
N ALA A 13 -7.67 0.13 4.75
CA ALA A 13 -6.96 -0.11 6.01
C ALA A 13 -6.50 -1.57 6.13
N GLY A 14 -7.35 -2.53 5.77
CA GLY A 14 -7.01 -3.95 5.75
C GLY A 14 -5.85 -4.26 4.80
N HIS A 15 -5.90 -3.72 3.57
CA HIS A 15 -4.82 -3.87 2.58
C HIS A 15 -3.52 -3.21 3.04
N ARG A 16 -3.58 -1.97 3.57
CA ARG A 16 -2.40 -1.26 4.08
C ARG A 16 -1.73 -2.05 5.22
N SER A 17 -2.52 -2.57 6.15
CA SER A 17 -2.03 -3.37 7.28
C SER A 17 -1.37 -4.69 6.83
N ALA A 18 -1.99 -5.39 5.86
CA ALA A 18 -1.41 -6.60 5.28
C ALA A 18 -0.11 -6.31 4.52
N PHE A 19 -0.02 -5.16 3.86
CA PHE A 19 1.16 -4.72 3.14
C PHE A 19 2.32 -4.42 4.10
N SER A 20 2.08 -3.66 5.18
CA SER A 20 3.08 -3.36 6.19
C SER A 20 3.65 -4.62 6.86
N ARG A 21 2.82 -5.65 7.12
CA ARG A 21 3.29 -6.94 7.65
C ARG A 21 4.21 -7.67 6.66
N LYS A 22 3.88 -7.66 5.36
CA LYS A 22 4.73 -8.25 4.32
C LYS A 22 6.06 -7.50 4.19
N PHE A 23 6.04 -6.17 4.28
CA PHE A 23 7.25 -5.36 4.29
C PHE A 23 8.15 -5.66 5.48
N LYS A 24 7.59 -5.76 6.68
CA LYS A 24 8.36 -6.09 7.87
C LYS A 24 9.08 -7.44 7.70
N LYS A 25 8.37 -8.44 7.17
CA LYS A 25 8.98 -9.75 6.86
C LYS A 25 10.09 -9.64 5.80
N PHE A 26 9.91 -8.79 4.79
CA PHE A 26 10.95 -8.52 3.78
C PHE A 26 12.18 -7.83 4.39
N ASP A 27 11.98 -6.81 5.23
CA ASP A 27 13.04 -6.13 5.96
C ASP A 27 13.79 -7.11 6.88
N GLU A 28 13.08 -7.96 7.61
CA GLU A 28 13.66 -9.01 8.47
C GLU A 28 14.49 -10.03 7.67
N ILE A 29 14.06 -10.41 6.45
CA ILE A 29 14.84 -11.30 5.57
C ILE A 29 16.12 -10.57 5.09
N ARG A 30 15.99 -9.30 4.70
CA ARG A 30 17.11 -8.48 4.22
C ARG A 30 18.16 -8.22 5.31
N GLU A 31 17.73 -7.95 6.54
CA GLU A 31 18.61 -7.61 7.67
C GLU A 31 19.30 -8.84 8.29
N ASN A 32 18.64 -10.00 8.31
CA ASN A 32 19.20 -11.23 8.90
C ASN A 32 20.20 -11.96 7.99
N GLY A 33 20.60 -11.36 6.87
CA GLY A 33 21.80 -11.71 6.11
C GLY A 33 21.84 -13.14 5.57
N THR A 34 20.70 -13.80 5.40
CA THR A 34 20.67 -15.22 5.01
C THR A 34 19.98 -15.41 3.66
N GLU A 35 20.74 -16.10 2.82
CA GLU A 35 20.39 -16.65 1.51
C GLU A 35 20.36 -15.65 0.36
N VAL A 36 21.06 -16.04 -0.70
CA VAL A 36 20.90 -15.51 -2.05
C VAL A 36 19.41 -15.68 -2.37
N VAL A 37 18.61 -14.66 -2.09
CA VAL A 37 17.21 -14.65 -2.52
C VAL A 37 17.29 -14.75 -4.04
N ASP A 38 16.77 -15.86 -4.57
CA ASP A 38 16.74 -16.11 -6.00
C ASP A 38 16.21 -14.85 -6.68
N SER A 39 16.91 -14.35 -7.70
CA SER A 39 16.52 -13.16 -8.44
C SER A 39 15.07 -13.28 -8.93
N ASP A 40 14.61 -14.50 -9.21
CA ASP A 40 13.24 -14.78 -9.60
C ASP A 40 12.25 -14.64 -8.44
N GLU A 41 12.62 -15.07 -7.23
CA GLU A 41 11.78 -14.90 -6.03
C GLU A 41 11.68 -13.43 -5.62
N LEU A 42 12.79 -12.69 -5.68
CA LEU A 42 12.84 -11.25 -5.45
C LEU A 42 11.99 -10.49 -6.48
N SER A 43 12.11 -10.85 -7.76
CA SER A 43 11.31 -10.26 -8.84
C SER A 43 9.82 -10.52 -8.64
N ASN A 44 9.44 -11.75 -8.28
CA ASN A 44 8.05 -12.11 -7.98
C ASN A 44 7.49 -11.36 -6.77
N ILE A 45 8.31 -11.12 -5.74
CA ILE A 45 7.93 -10.31 -4.57
C ILE A 45 7.71 -8.85 -4.98
N LEU A 46 8.61 -8.27 -5.78
CA LEU A 46 8.49 -6.91 -6.29
C LEU A 46 7.25 -6.72 -7.19
N ASP A 47 6.97 -7.67 -8.07
CA ASP A 47 5.77 -7.60 -8.93
C ASP A 47 4.48 -7.73 -8.12
N ASN A 48 4.48 -8.56 -7.08
CA ASN A 48 3.37 -8.60 -6.13
C ASN A 48 3.20 -7.28 -5.37
N PHE A 49 4.30 -6.60 -5.02
CA PHE A 49 4.24 -5.28 -4.40
C PHE A 49 3.66 -4.23 -5.34
N LYS A 50 4.12 -4.17 -6.60
CA LYS A 50 3.60 -3.25 -7.62
C LYS A 50 2.10 -3.43 -7.86
N ARG A 51 1.63 -4.67 -8.05
CA ARG A 51 0.20 -4.97 -8.25
C ARG A 51 -0.66 -4.51 -7.08
N LYS A 52 -0.15 -4.67 -5.85
CA LYS A 52 -0.84 -4.22 -4.64
C LYS A 52 -0.82 -2.71 -4.47
N GLN A 53 0.27 -2.03 -4.84
CA GLN A 53 0.31 -0.56 -4.89
C GLN A 53 -0.73 -0.01 -5.86
N GLU A 54 -0.87 -0.61 -7.05
CA GLU A 54 -1.87 -0.18 -8.01
C GLU A 54 -3.31 -0.39 -7.51
N LEU A 55 -3.57 -1.51 -6.83
CA LEU A 55 -4.87 -1.73 -6.17
C LEU A 55 -5.17 -0.67 -5.10
N LEU A 56 -4.18 -0.33 -4.27
CA LEU A 56 -4.32 0.69 -3.22
C LEU A 56 -4.57 2.07 -3.83
N ARG A 57 -3.89 2.40 -4.94
CA ARG A 57 -4.12 3.66 -5.67
C ARG A 57 -5.55 3.75 -6.19
N LYS A 58 -6.05 2.69 -6.84
CA LYS A 58 -7.44 2.63 -7.32
C LYS A 58 -8.45 2.78 -6.19
N LEU A 59 -8.22 2.11 -5.06
CA LEU A 59 -9.08 2.26 -3.87
C LEU A 59 -9.08 3.69 -3.33
N ASN A 60 -7.92 4.37 -3.31
CA ASN A 60 -7.84 5.77 -2.89
C ASN A 60 -8.56 6.69 -3.87
N GLU A 61 -8.38 6.48 -5.19
CA GLU A 61 -9.10 7.23 -6.23
C GLU A 61 -10.62 7.08 -6.09
N ASP A 62 -11.12 5.85 -5.88
CA ASP A 62 -12.54 5.56 -5.65
C ASP A 62 -13.06 6.24 -4.37
N ILE A 63 -12.26 6.28 -3.29
CA ILE A 63 -12.62 6.97 -2.04
C ILE A 63 -12.71 8.48 -2.28
N ILE A 64 -11.72 9.07 -2.96
CA ILE A 64 -11.65 10.51 -3.21
C ILE A 64 -12.81 10.98 -4.08
N GLN A 65 -13.19 10.21 -5.11
CA GLN A 65 -14.33 10.54 -5.98
C GLN A 65 -15.67 10.60 -5.22
N ASP A 66 -15.77 9.88 -4.10
CA ASP A 66 -16.97 9.76 -3.27
C ASP A 66 -16.97 10.71 -2.05
N LEU A 67 -15.94 11.56 -1.90
CA LEU A 67 -15.81 12.55 -0.83
C LEU A 67 -16.36 13.92 -1.24
N ASP A 68 -16.83 14.67 -0.25
CA ASP A 68 -17.10 16.10 -0.36
C ASP A 68 -15.79 16.91 -0.32
N GLN A 69 -15.82 18.13 -0.87
CA GLN A 69 -14.63 18.99 -1.02
C GLN A 69 -13.84 19.19 0.28
N GLU A 70 -14.51 19.23 1.43
CA GLU A 70 -13.89 19.44 2.73
C GLU A 70 -12.98 18.27 3.17
N ASN A 71 -13.24 17.05 2.70
CA ASN A 71 -12.48 15.86 3.11
C ASN A 71 -11.48 15.36 2.05
N ILE A 72 -11.52 15.89 0.83
CA ILE A 72 -10.67 15.45 -0.29
C ILE A 72 -9.18 15.72 -0.02
N GLU A 73 -8.82 16.91 0.45
CA GLU A 73 -7.40 17.26 0.67
C GLU A 73 -6.72 16.34 1.68
N THR A 74 -7.41 16.04 2.78
CA THR A 74 -6.86 15.16 3.83
C THR A 74 -6.62 13.74 3.30
N GLU A 75 -7.55 13.23 2.48
CA GLU A 75 -7.43 11.89 1.90
C GLU A 75 -6.31 11.81 0.85
N ILE A 76 -6.14 12.86 0.04
CA ILE A 76 -5.03 12.96 -0.92
C ILE A 76 -3.68 12.93 -0.19
N VAL A 77 -3.52 13.76 0.85
CA VAL A 77 -2.26 13.82 1.61
C VAL A 77 -1.94 12.48 2.28
N ASP A 78 -2.93 11.82 2.90
CA ASP A 78 -2.73 10.50 3.51
C ASP A 78 -2.38 9.42 2.46
N SER A 79 -3.05 9.43 1.31
CA SER A 79 -2.77 8.54 0.17
C SER A 79 -1.33 8.72 -0.35
N ASP A 80 -0.91 9.95 -0.56
CA ASP A 80 0.41 10.28 -1.11
C ASP A 80 1.53 9.95 -0.12
N GLN A 81 1.33 10.29 1.16
CA GLN A 81 2.28 9.94 2.21
C GLN A 81 2.45 8.43 2.34
N TYR A 82 1.35 7.67 2.25
CA TYR A 82 1.41 6.22 2.27
C TYR A 82 2.17 5.69 1.05
N SER A 83 1.87 6.18 -0.16
CA SER A 83 2.54 5.75 -1.40
C SER A 83 4.04 6.01 -1.36
N PHE A 84 4.46 7.21 -0.93
CA PHE A 84 5.86 7.58 -0.74
C PHE A 84 6.60 6.65 0.24
N ASN A 85 5.97 6.32 1.37
CA ASN A 85 6.54 5.39 2.35
C ASN A 85 6.74 3.98 1.78
N LEU A 86 5.91 3.56 0.82
CA LEU A 86 6.08 2.28 0.15
C LEU A 86 7.21 2.31 -0.88
N GLU A 87 7.29 3.37 -1.68
CA GLU A 87 8.35 3.52 -2.68
C GLU A 87 9.74 3.57 -2.05
N THR A 88 9.89 4.30 -0.94
CA THR A 88 11.14 4.39 -0.18
C THR A 88 11.58 3.06 0.45
N LYS A 89 10.65 2.14 0.71
CA LYS A 89 10.96 0.80 1.22
C LYS A 89 11.35 -0.21 0.14
N VAL A 90 11.02 0.07 -1.12
CA VAL A 90 11.30 -0.81 -2.28
C VAL A 90 12.57 -0.41 -3.02
N ARG A 91 12.99 0.86 -2.93
CA ARG A 91 14.31 1.32 -3.38
C ARG A 91 15.44 0.80 -2.50
#